data_AF-A0A350V0P6-F1
#
_entry.id   AF-A0A350V0P6-F1
#
_cell.length_a   1.000
_cell.length_b   1.000
_cell.length_c   1.000
_cell.angle_alpha   90.00
_cell.angle_beta   90.00
_cell.angle_gamma   90.00
#
_symmetry.space_group_name_H-M   'P 1'
#
loop_
_entity.id
_entity.type
_entity.pdbx_description
1 polymer ?
#
loop_
_entity_poly.entity_id
_entity_poly.type
_entity_poly.pdbx_seq_one_letter_code
_entity_poly.pdbx_strand_id
1 'polypeptide(L)'
;MIISKIKEFFKSFRNKVIVIAALLVVTASLLASKYFLNESPPGTDSQTTISGNFTDITAENLSNEQLRSILSTGVDSVLGIFGIKNDWISNSVDEKSQKKTVKNESGQTELFTKTVLIPNELSSIEVNAELSSYFKNYGLVTAVNEDIITKDVVISVMYSDTAKSKLPLAKINIVHSEKVHRESAIVCVIINNITEYDPEDVDKLLINKSEFSFVFPRNLDEIDLQNKLLHHKKDVIINLTVGGRDNYETDFTASMDEKAIRERVKSFSVDFPTVTTVILTKKDNDINPAFVNAVANDLSSFKIKVIHDNELAVLYNKAEEESKDKFTILAGNLKSKGNLSKSIVTSIKVNKDEFGIFYDEVLKLKRLGYKFYNFAEFSARKEKFEKAELEKQEKIEKLKEDQQKKLTEKKQLEKKQNEKKKVDKKTDTKKNTDVKKKTDIKKPTEKKNTEPKKKSDVKKK
;
A
#
# COMPACT_ATOMS: atom_id res chain seq x y z
N MET A 1 -18.97 -64.79 0.64
CA MET A 1 -18.13 -63.76 -0.03
C MET A 1 -18.63 -62.32 0.22
N ILE A 2 -19.85 -61.94 -0.21
CA ILE A 2 -20.36 -60.54 -0.20
C ILE A 2 -20.21 -59.83 1.17
N ILE A 3 -20.64 -60.48 2.27
CA ILE A 3 -20.59 -59.91 3.62
C ILE A 3 -19.16 -59.51 4.05
N SER A 4 -18.12 -60.19 3.55
CA SER A 4 -16.73 -59.85 3.82
C SER A 4 -16.35 -58.50 3.20
N LYS A 5 -16.66 -58.31 1.92
CA LYS A 5 -16.39 -57.05 1.19
C LYS A 5 -17.13 -55.86 1.82
N ILE A 6 -18.34 -56.07 2.33
CA ILE A 6 -19.10 -55.04 3.05
C ILE A 6 -18.38 -54.66 4.36
N LYS A 7 -17.92 -55.63 5.16
CA LYS A 7 -17.15 -55.35 6.40
C LYS A 7 -15.82 -54.64 6.11
N GLU A 8 -15.12 -55.01 5.04
CA GLU A 8 -13.89 -54.33 4.60
C GLU A 8 -14.16 -52.90 4.14
N PHE A 9 -15.26 -52.66 3.39
CA PHE A 9 -15.67 -51.33 2.96
C PHE A 9 -15.95 -50.41 4.16
N PHE A 10 -16.74 -50.86 5.14
CA PHE A 10 -16.99 -50.08 6.36
C PHE A 10 -15.73 -49.85 7.20
N LYS A 11 -14.80 -50.82 7.27
CA LYS A 11 -13.50 -50.65 7.95
C LYS A 11 -12.62 -49.61 7.23
N SER A 12 -12.57 -49.65 5.90
CA SER A 12 -11.86 -48.68 5.06
C SER A 12 -12.46 -47.27 5.18
N PHE A 13 -13.80 -47.16 5.15
CA PHE A 13 -14.51 -45.89 5.32
C PHE A 13 -14.26 -45.29 6.71
N ARG A 14 -14.38 -46.09 7.78
CA ARG A 14 -14.11 -45.61 9.15
C ARG A 14 -12.66 -45.13 9.31
N ASN A 15 -11.70 -45.85 8.74
CA ASN A 15 -10.30 -45.43 8.76
C ASN A 15 -10.08 -44.11 8.00
N LYS A 16 -10.72 -43.92 6.83
CA LYS A 16 -10.66 -42.65 6.08
C LYS A 16 -11.25 -41.49 6.88
N VAL A 17 -12.40 -41.68 7.53
CA VAL A 17 -13.02 -40.65 8.40
C VAL A 17 -12.10 -40.31 9.59
N ILE A 18 -11.47 -41.30 10.22
CA ILE A 18 -10.50 -41.08 11.31
C ILE A 18 -9.28 -40.30 10.80
N VAL A 19 -8.73 -40.62 9.62
CA VAL A 19 -7.61 -39.89 9.02
C VAL A 19 -7.99 -38.44 8.68
N ILE A 20 -9.19 -38.19 8.15
CA ILE A 20 -9.69 -36.83 7.86
C ILE A 20 -9.89 -36.04 9.16
N ALA A 21 -10.47 -36.66 10.20
CA ALA A 21 -10.63 -36.03 11.51
C ALA A 21 -9.28 -35.70 12.16
N ALA A 22 -8.30 -36.60 12.09
CA ALA A 22 -6.94 -36.36 12.57
C ALA A 22 -6.25 -35.23 11.78
N LEU A 23 -6.42 -35.18 10.46
CA LEU A 23 -5.92 -34.07 9.61
C LEU A 23 -6.57 -32.74 9.98
N LEU A 24 -7.87 -32.70 10.25
CA LEU A 24 -8.59 -31.50 10.68
C LEU A 24 -8.10 -31.04 12.07
N VAL A 25 -7.90 -31.96 13.01
CA VAL A 25 -7.32 -31.64 14.34
C VAL A 25 -5.89 -31.11 14.19
N VAL A 26 -5.02 -31.79 13.45
CA VAL A 26 -3.64 -31.33 13.22
C VAL A 26 -3.59 -29.98 12.50
N THR A 27 -4.47 -29.74 11.53
CA THR A 27 -4.57 -28.44 10.83
C THR A 27 -5.07 -27.35 11.77
N ALA A 28 -6.07 -27.64 12.62
CA ALA A 28 -6.54 -26.71 13.64
C ALA A 28 -5.46 -26.43 14.70
N SER A 29 -4.68 -27.44 15.11
CA SER A 29 -3.54 -27.28 16.02
C SER A 29 -2.40 -26.46 15.41
N LEU A 30 -2.10 -26.64 14.11
CA LEU A 30 -1.10 -25.84 13.38
C LEU A 30 -1.53 -24.39 13.17
N LEU A 31 -2.83 -24.16 12.91
CA LEU A 31 -3.39 -22.82 12.88
C LEU A 31 -3.37 -22.18 14.28
N ALA A 32 -3.79 -22.92 15.31
CA ALA A 32 -3.76 -22.45 16.69
C ALA A 32 -2.33 -22.12 17.14
N SER A 33 -1.32 -22.97 16.87
CA SER A 33 0.07 -22.65 17.20
C SER A 33 0.56 -21.40 16.45
N LYS A 34 0.18 -21.23 15.18
CA LYS A 34 0.55 -20.05 14.39
C LYS A 34 -0.11 -18.74 14.86
N TYR A 35 -1.26 -18.82 15.54
CA TYR A 35 -1.98 -17.66 16.09
C TYR A 35 -1.79 -17.43 17.61
N PHE A 36 -1.41 -18.45 18.39
CA PHE A 36 -1.28 -18.36 19.86
C PHE A 36 0.14 -18.62 20.40
N LEU A 37 1.04 -19.26 19.66
CA LEU A 37 2.43 -19.53 20.11
C LEU A 37 3.48 -18.62 19.45
N ASN A 38 3.04 -17.66 18.63
CA ASN A 38 3.87 -16.54 18.16
C ASN A 38 3.80 -15.31 19.10
N GLU A 39 3.36 -15.45 20.35
CA GLU A 39 3.68 -14.48 21.41
C GLU A 39 5.15 -14.65 21.86
N SER A 40 6.05 -14.24 20.96
CA SER A 40 7.45 -13.91 21.24
C SER A 40 7.77 -12.71 20.36
N PRO A 41 8.24 -11.58 20.93
CA PRO A 41 8.25 -10.32 20.20
C PRO A 41 9.24 -10.37 19.03
N PRO A 42 8.83 -10.01 17.79
CA PRO A 42 9.80 -9.62 16.78
C PRO A 42 10.55 -8.40 17.30
N GLY A 43 11.87 -8.40 17.16
CA GLY A 43 12.73 -7.41 17.80
C GLY A 43 12.42 -5.97 17.37
N THR A 44 12.46 -5.08 18.35
CA THR A 44 13.13 -3.79 18.21
C THR A 44 14.45 -3.94 17.41
N ASP A 45 14.83 -3.05 16.49
CA ASP A 45 14.41 -1.65 16.38
C ASP A 45 13.99 -1.20 14.97
N SER A 46 12.80 -0.62 14.87
CA SER A 46 12.39 0.35 13.83
C SER A 46 11.18 1.17 14.29
N GLN A 47 11.14 1.54 15.58
CA GLN A 47 10.18 2.53 16.07
C GLN A 47 10.67 3.93 15.70
N THR A 48 9.83 4.73 15.06
CA THR A 48 9.97 6.19 15.09
C THR A 48 9.74 6.67 16.52
N THR A 49 10.84 6.91 17.24
CA THR A 49 10.83 7.20 18.68
C THR A 49 10.23 8.56 19.01
N ILE A 50 8.90 8.60 19.18
CA ILE A 50 8.27 9.54 20.11
C ILE A 50 8.68 9.09 21.52
N SER A 51 9.87 9.52 21.95
CA SER A 51 10.48 9.11 23.21
C SER A 51 9.72 9.69 24.41
N GLY A 52 8.77 8.92 24.92
CA GLY A 52 8.08 9.14 26.18
C GLY A 52 7.79 7.81 26.86
N ASN A 53 8.10 7.72 28.17
CA ASN A 53 8.05 6.46 28.92
C ASN A 53 6.63 5.86 28.95
N PHE A 54 6.41 4.80 28.18
CA PHE A 54 5.14 4.06 28.17
C PHE A 54 5.11 3.02 29.30
N THR A 55 4.73 3.47 30.49
CA THR A 55 4.31 2.60 31.61
C THR A 55 2.79 2.63 31.73
N ASP A 56 2.14 1.48 31.49
CA ASP A 56 0.76 1.14 31.90
C ASP A 56 -0.35 2.18 31.64
N ILE A 57 -0.37 2.78 30.44
CA ILE A 57 -1.52 3.56 29.96
C ILE A 57 -2.64 2.61 29.48
N THR A 58 -3.35 2.00 30.42
CA THR A 58 -4.60 1.30 30.14
C THR A 58 -5.73 2.29 29.85
N ALA A 59 -6.73 1.88 29.07
CA ALA A 59 -7.89 2.73 28.76
C ALA A 59 -8.67 3.19 30.00
N GLU A 60 -8.56 2.49 31.13
CA GLU A 60 -9.28 2.79 32.37
C GLU A 60 -8.66 3.98 33.15
N ASN A 61 -7.40 4.31 32.88
CA ASN A 61 -6.65 5.39 33.55
C ASN A 61 -6.83 6.77 32.88
N LEU A 62 -7.64 6.87 31.82
CA LEU A 62 -7.80 8.08 31.00
C LEU A 62 -9.20 8.69 31.12
N SER A 63 -9.31 10.01 31.00
CA SER A 63 -10.63 10.64 30.84
C SER A 63 -11.24 10.33 29.47
N ASN A 64 -12.57 10.33 29.37
CA ASN A 64 -13.28 10.04 28.10
C ASN A 64 -12.84 10.93 26.93
N GLU A 65 -12.45 12.19 27.19
CA GLU A 65 -11.99 13.12 26.14
C GLU A 65 -10.57 12.79 25.65
N GLN A 66 -9.65 12.48 26.57
CA GLN A 66 -8.31 11.99 26.24
C GLN A 66 -8.37 10.64 25.51
N LEU A 67 -9.16 9.70 26.01
CA LEU A 67 -9.37 8.38 25.42
C LEU A 67 -9.98 8.50 24.01
N ARG A 68 -11.00 9.36 23.81
CA ARG A 68 -11.56 9.67 22.49
C ARG A 68 -10.50 10.21 21.53
N SER A 69 -9.67 11.16 21.98
CA SER A 69 -8.63 11.77 21.15
C SER A 69 -7.55 10.76 20.74
N ILE A 70 -7.01 10.01 21.70
CA ILE A 70 -5.97 8.99 21.48
C ILE A 70 -6.49 7.89 20.54
N LEU A 71 -7.64 7.29 20.85
CA LEU A 71 -8.19 6.19 20.07
C LEU A 71 -8.62 6.63 18.66
N SER A 72 -9.26 7.81 18.51
CA SER A 72 -9.69 8.28 17.18
C SER A 72 -8.49 8.54 16.27
N THR A 73 -7.46 9.24 16.77
CA THR A 73 -6.26 9.56 15.97
C THR A 73 -5.39 8.33 15.71
N GLY A 74 -5.33 7.38 16.66
CA GLY A 74 -4.64 6.12 16.48
C GLY A 74 -5.31 5.21 15.46
N VAL A 75 -6.65 5.14 15.45
CA VAL A 75 -7.41 4.47 14.37
C VAL A 75 -7.07 5.07 13.01
N ASP A 76 -7.10 6.40 12.87
CA ASP A 76 -6.77 7.06 11.59
C ASP A 76 -5.32 6.77 11.16
N SER A 77 -4.40 6.67 12.12
CA SER A 77 -3.01 6.28 11.88
C SER A 77 -2.85 4.83 11.42
N VAL A 78 -3.57 3.88 12.03
CA VAL A 78 -3.57 2.46 11.63
C VAL A 78 -4.17 2.28 10.24
N LEU A 79 -5.26 2.99 9.91
CA LEU A 79 -5.85 2.98 8.58
C LEU A 79 -4.87 3.54 7.52
N GLY A 80 -4.07 4.56 7.88
CA GLY A 80 -3.01 5.10 7.04
C GLY A 80 -1.95 4.08 6.61
N ILE A 81 -1.67 3.04 7.41
CA ILE A 81 -0.73 1.95 7.07
C ILE A 81 -1.18 1.19 5.81
N PHE A 82 -2.48 1.13 5.57
CA PHE A 82 -3.06 0.48 4.39
C PHE A 82 -3.20 1.40 3.17
N GLY A 83 -2.85 2.69 3.31
CA GLY A 83 -3.02 3.70 2.26
C GLY A 83 -4.43 4.30 2.21
N ILE A 84 -5.23 4.13 3.27
CA ILE A 84 -6.55 4.76 3.42
C ILE A 84 -6.35 6.25 3.71
N LYS A 85 -7.06 7.11 2.98
CA LYS A 85 -6.93 8.56 3.08
C LYS A 85 -7.97 9.17 4.01
N ASN A 86 -7.65 10.32 4.61
CA ASN A 86 -8.53 11.00 5.57
C ASN A 86 -9.89 11.40 4.95
N ASP A 87 -9.97 11.66 3.64
CA ASP A 87 -11.23 11.93 2.93
C ASP A 87 -12.12 10.68 2.75
N TRP A 88 -11.60 9.48 3.03
CA TRP A 88 -12.35 8.21 3.01
C TRP A 88 -12.88 7.84 4.40
N ILE A 89 -12.49 8.60 5.44
CA ILE A 89 -12.87 8.36 6.84
C ILE A 89 -13.89 9.43 7.25
N SER A 90 -15.09 8.99 7.62
CA SER A 90 -16.19 9.86 8.04
C SER A 90 -16.55 9.61 9.50
N ASN A 91 -16.47 10.67 10.32
CA ASN A 91 -16.89 10.63 11.71
C ASN A 91 -18.39 10.95 11.77
N SER A 92 -19.26 9.99 12.11
CA SER A 92 -20.72 10.24 12.16
C SER A 92 -21.20 10.89 13.47
N VAL A 93 -20.30 11.05 14.45
CA VAL A 93 -20.53 11.83 15.68
C VAL A 93 -20.08 13.28 15.45
N ASP A 94 -20.80 13.98 14.59
CA ASP A 94 -20.52 15.35 14.15
C ASP A 94 -20.79 16.35 15.31
N GLU A 95 -19.83 17.24 15.60
CA GLU A 95 -19.79 18.07 16.83
C GLU A 95 -21.04 18.96 17.00
N LYS A 96 -21.67 19.35 15.88
CA LYS A 96 -22.91 20.15 15.85
C LYS A 96 -24.11 19.44 16.50
N SER A 97 -24.02 18.12 16.71
CA SER A 97 -25.03 17.32 17.40
C SER A 97 -25.02 17.53 18.91
N GLN A 98 -23.91 17.98 19.50
CA GLN A 98 -23.70 17.98 20.97
C GLN A 98 -24.64 18.89 21.78
N LYS A 99 -25.43 19.77 21.14
CA LYS A 99 -26.53 20.49 21.82
C LYS A 99 -27.76 19.63 22.13
N LYS A 100 -27.79 18.37 21.68
CA LYS A 100 -28.55 17.30 22.32
C LYS A 100 -27.61 16.13 22.59
N THR A 101 -27.11 16.04 23.81
CA THR A 101 -26.67 14.75 24.35
C THR A 101 -27.81 13.76 24.26
N VAL A 102 -27.74 12.85 23.29
CA VAL A 102 -28.52 11.62 23.31
C VAL A 102 -27.97 10.79 24.46
N LYS A 103 -28.52 11.01 25.65
CA LYS A 103 -28.40 10.05 26.74
C LYS A 103 -29.15 8.81 26.27
N ASN A 104 -28.40 7.81 25.79
CA ASN A 104 -28.88 6.44 25.82
C ASN A 104 -29.28 6.12 27.27
N GLU A 105 -30.29 5.28 27.47
CA GLU A 105 -31.03 5.19 28.75
C GLU A 105 -30.19 4.73 29.96
N SER A 106 -28.98 4.21 29.71
CA SER A 106 -27.96 3.83 30.71
C SER A 106 -26.91 4.91 31.03
N GLY A 107 -26.90 6.06 30.35
CA GLY A 107 -25.99 7.18 30.62
C GLY A 107 -24.55 7.05 30.11
N GLN A 108 -24.16 5.93 29.51
CA GLN A 108 -22.85 5.77 28.86
C GLN A 108 -22.82 6.46 27.48
N THR A 109 -21.74 7.19 27.19
CA THR A 109 -21.50 7.86 25.91
C THR A 109 -20.59 7.04 25.00
N GLU A 110 -21.06 6.73 23.79
CA GLU A 110 -20.21 6.29 22.68
C GLU A 110 -19.23 7.42 22.32
N LEU A 111 -17.93 7.13 22.40
CA LEU A 111 -16.85 8.10 22.23
C LEU A 111 -16.73 8.55 20.77
N PHE A 112 -16.79 7.60 19.83
CA PHE A 112 -16.80 7.90 18.40
C PHE A 112 -17.40 6.76 17.57
N THR A 113 -17.97 7.14 16.44
CA THR A 113 -18.37 6.23 15.36
C THR A 113 -17.66 6.70 14.09
N LYS A 114 -16.88 5.82 13.47
CA LYS A 114 -16.20 6.05 12.19
C LYS A 114 -16.78 5.15 11.11
N THR A 115 -17.04 5.68 9.93
CA THR A 115 -17.32 4.91 8.72
C THR A 115 -16.19 5.14 7.73
N VAL A 116 -15.51 4.06 7.35
CA VAL A 116 -14.28 4.04 6.57
C VAL A 116 -14.57 3.37 5.22
N LEU A 117 -14.32 4.07 4.13
CA LEU A 117 -14.39 3.49 2.79
C LEU A 117 -13.05 2.81 2.46
N ILE A 118 -13.11 1.52 2.10
CA ILE A 118 -11.95 0.75 1.63
C ILE A 118 -12.12 0.32 0.16
N PRO A 119 -11.04 0.20 -0.62
CA PRO A 119 -11.12 -0.27 -2.00
C PRO A 119 -11.37 -1.78 -2.05
N ASN A 120 -11.99 -2.25 -3.13
CA ASN A 120 -12.38 -3.65 -3.30
C ASN A 120 -11.18 -4.64 -3.37
N GLU A 121 -9.94 -4.18 -3.43
CA GLU A 121 -8.73 -5.03 -3.37
C GLU A 121 -8.00 -5.03 -2.01
N LEU A 122 -8.54 -4.37 -0.99
CA LEU A 122 -8.07 -4.45 0.40
C LEU A 122 -8.98 -5.39 1.21
N SER A 123 -8.40 -6.27 2.01
CA SER A 123 -9.19 -7.20 2.84
C SER A 123 -9.65 -6.52 4.13
N SER A 124 -10.97 -6.52 4.39
CA SER A 124 -11.53 -6.08 5.67
C SER A 124 -10.97 -6.87 6.86
N ILE A 125 -10.57 -8.13 6.66
CA ILE A 125 -9.93 -8.99 7.67
C ILE A 125 -8.54 -8.45 8.07
N GLU A 126 -7.74 -7.98 7.12
CA GLU A 126 -6.39 -7.45 7.39
C GLU A 126 -6.47 -6.13 8.17
N VAL A 127 -7.38 -5.24 7.77
CA VAL A 127 -7.65 -3.97 8.45
C VAL A 127 -8.20 -4.22 9.86
N ASN A 128 -9.11 -5.19 10.02
CA ASN A 128 -9.63 -5.60 11.31
C ASN A 128 -8.54 -6.17 12.24
N ALA A 129 -7.60 -6.98 11.72
CA ALA A 129 -6.54 -7.57 12.55
C ALA A 129 -5.60 -6.50 13.16
N GLU A 130 -5.20 -5.50 12.39
CA GLU A 130 -4.38 -4.39 12.88
C GLU A 130 -5.16 -3.48 13.85
N LEU A 131 -6.44 -3.17 13.55
CA LEU A 131 -7.29 -2.38 14.45
C LEU A 131 -7.55 -3.12 15.79
N SER A 132 -7.87 -4.41 15.75
CA SER A 132 -8.04 -5.23 16.95
C SER A 132 -6.75 -5.33 17.76
N SER A 133 -5.58 -5.41 17.12
CA SER A 133 -4.28 -5.41 17.80
C SER A 133 -4.00 -4.05 18.46
N TYR A 134 -4.29 -2.94 17.76
CA TYR A 134 -4.23 -1.59 18.31
C TYR A 134 -5.11 -1.45 19.56
N PHE A 135 -6.35 -1.95 19.55
CA PHE A 135 -7.24 -1.90 20.71
C PHE A 135 -6.81 -2.84 21.86
N LYS A 136 -6.30 -4.05 21.56
CA LYS A 136 -5.73 -4.97 22.57
C LYS A 136 -4.65 -4.28 23.40
N ASN A 137 -3.81 -3.45 22.77
CA ASN A 137 -2.72 -2.72 23.42
C ASN A 137 -3.19 -1.67 24.46
N TYR A 138 -4.45 -1.24 24.44
CA TYR A 138 -5.05 -0.36 25.47
C TYR A 138 -5.90 -1.12 26.50
N GLY A 139 -5.91 -2.47 26.46
CA GLY A 139 -6.75 -3.32 27.32
C GLY A 139 -8.20 -3.44 26.86
N LEU A 140 -8.51 -3.04 25.63
CA LEU A 140 -9.85 -3.05 25.04
C LEU A 140 -10.11 -4.32 24.22
N VAL A 141 -11.38 -4.71 24.11
CA VAL A 141 -11.83 -5.90 23.37
C VAL A 141 -12.67 -5.47 22.17
N THR A 142 -12.42 -6.10 21.02
CA THR A 142 -13.21 -5.91 19.79
C THR A 142 -14.16 -7.08 19.54
N ALA A 143 -15.44 -6.78 19.34
CA ALA A 143 -16.39 -7.70 18.71
C ALA A 143 -16.57 -7.30 17.24
N VAL A 144 -16.64 -8.29 16.35
CA VAL A 144 -16.59 -8.11 14.90
C VAL A 144 -17.81 -8.76 14.27
N ASN A 145 -18.52 -8.03 13.42
CA ASN A 145 -19.65 -8.54 12.64
C ASN A 145 -19.39 -8.27 11.15
N GLU A 146 -19.48 -9.30 10.30
CA GLU A 146 -19.23 -9.22 8.85
C GLU A 146 -20.51 -9.52 8.08
N ASP A 147 -20.86 -8.67 7.11
CA ASP A 147 -21.90 -8.99 6.13
C ASP A 147 -21.35 -10.01 5.12
N ILE A 148 -21.92 -11.21 5.09
CA ILE A 148 -21.41 -12.32 4.25
C ILE A 148 -21.52 -12.01 2.74
N ILE A 149 -22.36 -11.07 2.33
CA ILE A 149 -22.61 -10.70 0.94
C ILE A 149 -21.68 -9.56 0.51
N THR A 150 -21.56 -8.48 1.29
CA THR A 150 -20.72 -7.32 0.93
C THR A 150 -19.30 -7.38 1.49
N LYS A 151 -19.05 -8.23 2.48
CA LYS A 151 -17.83 -8.33 3.31
C LYS A 151 -17.53 -7.09 4.15
N ASP A 152 -18.50 -6.18 4.27
CA ASP A 152 -18.39 -5.01 5.11
C ASP A 152 -18.40 -5.42 6.58
N VAL A 153 -17.58 -4.76 7.39
CA VAL A 153 -17.29 -5.16 8.77
C VAL A 153 -17.63 -4.06 9.75
N VAL A 154 -18.41 -4.38 10.77
CA VAL A 154 -18.65 -3.50 11.93
C VAL A 154 -17.82 -4.00 13.10
N ILE A 155 -16.78 -3.24 13.45
CA ILE A 155 -15.94 -3.47 14.65
C ILE A 155 -16.53 -2.65 15.79
N SER A 156 -16.93 -3.32 16.86
CA SER A 156 -17.43 -2.73 18.11
C SER A 156 -16.39 -2.87 19.21
N VAL A 157 -15.92 -1.73 19.75
CA VAL A 157 -14.86 -1.67 20.76
C VAL A 157 -15.46 -1.53 22.16
N MET A 158 -15.01 -2.34 23.12
CA MET A 158 -15.55 -2.41 24.49
C MET A 158 -14.43 -2.49 25.53
N TYR A 159 -14.75 -2.16 26.79
CA TYR A 159 -13.89 -2.55 27.92
C TYR A 159 -13.86 -4.08 28.06
N SER A 160 -12.74 -4.61 28.54
CA SER A 160 -12.54 -6.02 28.85
C SER A 160 -13.36 -6.50 30.06
N ASP A 161 -13.66 -5.61 31.01
CA ASP A 161 -14.52 -5.91 32.17
C ASP A 161 -16.01 -6.04 31.77
N THR A 162 -16.55 -7.25 31.94
CA THR A 162 -17.96 -7.59 31.69
C THR A 162 -18.97 -6.76 32.50
N ALA A 163 -18.58 -6.18 33.64
CA ALA A 163 -19.46 -5.28 34.39
C ALA A 163 -19.73 -3.96 33.64
N LYS A 164 -18.77 -3.51 32.81
CA LYS A 164 -18.84 -2.27 32.01
C LYS A 164 -19.28 -2.52 30.56
N SER A 165 -19.14 -3.75 30.05
CA SER A 165 -19.21 -4.09 28.62
C SER A 165 -20.60 -4.06 27.94
N LYS A 166 -21.62 -3.43 28.55
CA LYS A 166 -23.01 -3.50 28.04
C LYS A 166 -23.27 -2.69 26.77
N LEU A 167 -22.40 -1.74 26.45
CA LEU A 167 -22.46 -0.93 25.22
C LEU A 167 -21.04 -0.71 24.67
N PRO A 168 -20.87 -0.61 23.34
CA PRO A 168 -19.59 -0.29 22.73
C PRO A 168 -19.18 1.17 23.00
N LEU A 169 -17.90 1.34 23.35
CA LEU A 169 -17.23 2.63 23.52
C LEU A 169 -17.02 3.32 22.17
N ALA A 170 -16.77 2.55 21.11
CA ALA A 170 -16.62 3.06 19.77
C ALA A 170 -17.07 2.02 18.73
N LYS A 171 -17.42 2.50 17.54
CA LYS A 171 -17.71 1.65 16.37
C LYS A 171 -16.92 2.09 15.15
N ILE A 172 -16.41 1.12 14.39
CA ILE A 172 -15.77 1.34 13.09
C ILE A 172 -16.52 0.49 12.06
N ASN A 173 -17.16 1.15 11.09
CA ASN A 173 -17.82 0.51 9.96
C ASN A 173 -16.85 0.56 8.76
N ILE A 174 -16.29 -0.59 8.40
CA ILE A 174 -15.43 -0.77 7.22
C ILE A 174 -16.34 -1.14 6.05
N VAL A 175 -16.38 -0.31 5.00
CA VAL A 175 -17.30 -0.47 3.87
C VAL A 175 -16.54 -0.46 2.55
N HIS A 176 -16.71 -1.48 1.73
CA HIS A 176 -16.10 -1.58 0.41
C HIS A 176 -16.72 -0.57 -0.57
N SER A 177 -15.89 0.08 -1.40
CA SER A 177 -16.39 1.07 -2.35
C SER A 177 -15.53 1.22 -3.60
N GLU A 178 -16.15 1.07 -4.77
CA GLU A 178 -15.57 1.40 -6.08
C GLU A 178 -15.22 2.90 -6.24
N LYS A 179 -15.60 3.76 -5.29
CA LYS A 179 -15.30 5.19 -5.30
C LYS A 179 -13.89 5.51 -4.80
N VAL A 180 -13.27 4.61 -4.04
CA VAL A 180 -11.93 4.79 -3.46
C VAL A 180 -10.95 3.78 -4.03
N HIS A 181 -9.72 4.21 -4.27
CA HIS A 181 -8.68 3.43 -4.95
C HIS A 181 -7.31 3.88 -4.45
N ARG A 182 -6.42 2.91 -4.16
CA ARG A 182 -5.08 3.19 -3.63
C ARG A 182 -4.06 3.51 -4.71
N GLU A 183 -3.17 4.43 -4.37
CA GLU A 183 -1.95 4.71 -5.13
C GLU A 183 -1.00 3.51 -5.05
N SER A 184 -1.03 2.69 -6.09
CA SER A 184 -0.30 1.43 -6.18
C SER A 184 0.37 1.26 -7.55
N ALA A 185 1.35 0.36 -7.59
CA ALA A 185 2.03 -0.08 -8.80
C ALA A 185 2.36 -1.58 -8.70
N ILE A 186 2.59 -2.22 -9.84
CA ILE A 186 3.33 -3.49 -9.89
C ILE A 186 4.83 -3.21 -9.90
N VAL A 187 5.61 -4.01 -9.17
CA VAL A 187 7.06 -3.82 -9.03
C VAL A 187 7.76 -5.16 -9.26
N CYS A 188 8.71 -5.19 -10.19
CA CYS A 188 9.72 -6.23 -10.27
C CYS A 188 11.03 -5.70 -9.70
N VAL A 189 11.58 -6.39 -8.71
CA VAL A 189 12.92 -6.16 -8.19
C VAL A 189 13.82 -7.30 -8.63
N ILE A 190 14.94 -6.96 -9.25
CA ILE A 190 16.01 -7.86 -9.65
C ILE A 190 17.18 -7.65 -8.69
N ILE A 191 17.53 -8.67 -7.91
CA ILE A 191 18.68 -8.64 -6.99
C ILE A 191 19.91 -9.02 -7.81
N ASN A 192 20.86 -8.09 -7.96
CA ASN A 192 21.95 -8.21 -8.92
C ASN A 192 23.32 -8.57 -8.31
N ASN A 193 23.39 -8.74 -6.99
CA ASN A 193 24.59 -9.10 -6.24
C ASN A 193 24.45 -10.39 -5.41
N ILE A 194 23.67 -11.35 -5.88
CA ILE A 194 23.47 -12.63 -5.17
C ILE A 194 24.78 -13.43 -4.98
N THR A 195 25.80 -13.17 -5.79
CA THR A 195 27.15 -13.72 -5.68
C THR A 195 28.00 -13.13 -4.55
N GLU A 196 27.55 -12.02 -3.94
CA GLU A 196 28.19 -11.41 -2.76
C GLU A 196 27.68 -12.01 -1.43
N TYR A 197 26.86 -13.08 -1.48
CA TYR A 197 26.25 -13.72 -0.31
C TYR A 197 26.94 -15.05 0.02
N ASP A 198 27.18 -15.30 1.31
CA ASP A 198 27.61 -16.60 1.81
C ASP A 198 26.57 -17.70 1.46
N PRO A 199 26.99 -18.90 1.02
CA PRO A 199 26.07 -19.96 0.59
C PRO A 199 25.00 -20.38 1.62
N GLU A 200 25.26 -20.19 2.92
CA GLU A 200 24.32 -20.49 4.01
C GLU A 200 23.19 -19.45 4.14
N ASP A 201 23.45 -18.19 3.77
CA ASP A 201 22.48 -17.09 3.85
C ASP A 201 21.64 -16.97 2.58
N VAL A 202 22.19 -17.43 1.45
CA VAL A 202 21.41 -17.66 0.22
C VAL A 202 20.18 -18.51 0.51
N ASP A 203 20.28 -19.62 1.24
CA ASP A 203 19.12 -20.48 1.50
C ASP A 203 18.02 -19.75 2.29
N LYS A 204 18.40 -18.92 3.27
CA LYS A 204 17.48 -18.07 4.05
C LYS A 204 16.76 -17.05 3.14
N LEU A 205 17.50 -16.49 2.18
CA LEU A 205 16.98 -15.61 1.13
C LEU A 205 15.98 -16.33 0.22
N LEU A 206 16.32 -17.54 -0.23
CA LEU A 206 15.56 -18.26 -1.25
C LEU A 206 14.33 -18.97 -0.71
N ILE A 207 14.31 -19.47 0.53
CA ILE A 207 13.23 -20.32 1.05
C ILE A 207 11.84 -19.65 1.02
N ASN A 208 11.73 -18.33 1.22
CA ASN A 208 10.43 -17.64 1.36
C ASN A 208 10.15 -16.50 0.36
N LYS A 209 11.06 -16.18 -0.57
CA LYS A 209 10.95 -14.97 -1.43
C LYS A 209 10.81 -15.33 -2.91
N SER A 210 9.58 -15.55 -3.40
CA SER A 210 9.30 -15.84 -4.83
C SER A 210 9.00 -14.60 -5.67
N GLU A 211 8.89 -13.44 -5.03
CA GLU A 211 8.51 -12.14 -5.58
C GLU A 211 9.69 -11.29 -6.09
N PHE A 212 10.90 -11.83 -6.04
CA PHE A 212 12.11 -11.21 -6.58
C PHE A 212 12.72 -12.11 -7.65
N SER A 213 13.37 -11.47 -8.61
CA SER A 213 14.18 -12.13 -9.64
C SER A 213 15.65 -11.98 -9.28
N PHE A 214 16.50 -12.89 -9.74
CA PHE A 214 17.92 -12.89 -9.39
C PHE A 214 18.78 -12.83 -10.65
N VAL A 215 19.85 -12.03 -10.64
CA VAL A 215 20.87 -12.14 -11.69
C VAL A 215 21.57 -13.49 -11.53
N PHE A 216 21.54 -14.30 -12.59
CA PHE A 216 22.10 -15.65 -12.54
C PHE A 216 23.64 -15.58 -12.56
N PRO A 217 24.34 -16.28 -11.65
CA PRO A 217 25.79 -16.42 -11.70
C PRO A 217 26.23 -17.10 -13.00
N ARG A 218 27.42 -16.76 -13.51
CA ARG A 218 27.95 -17.33 -14.77
C ARG A 218 29.32 -17.97 -14.62
N ASN A 219 30.00 -17.79 -13.49
CA ASN A 219 31.30 -18.41 -13.25
C ASN A 219 31.11 -19.86 -12.79
N LEU A 220 32.02 -20.75 -13.19
CA LEU A 220 31.96 -22.17 -12.78
C LEU A 220 32.17 -22.35 -11.27
N ASP A 221 32.93 -21.43 -10.65
CA ASP A 221 33.15 -21.41 -9.20
C ASP A 221 31.86 -21.08 -8.41
N GLU A 222 30.83 -20.54 -9.09
CA GLU A 222 29.52 -20.21 -8.52
C GLU A 222 28.49 -21.34 -8.70
N ILE A 223 28.90 -22.54 -9.13
CA ILE A 223 28.00 -23.65 -9.50
C ILE A 223 27.03 -24.07 -8.38
N ASP A 224 27.45 -24.03 -7.11
CA ASP A 224 26.56 -24.32 -5.98
C ASP A 224 25.46 -23.26 -5.81
N LEU A 225 25.76 -22.00 -6.12
CA LEU A 225 24.80 -20.91 -6.12
C LEU A 225 23.82 -21.02 -7.31
N GLN A 226 24.34 -21.37 -8.49
CA GLN A 226 23.52 -21.70 -9.66
C GLN A 226 22.54 -22.84 -9.34
N ASN A 227 23.05 -23.93 -8.74
CA ASN A 227 22.25 -25.08 -8.31
C ASN A 227 21.19 -24.69 -7.27
N LYS A 228 21.52 -23.86 -6.26
CA LYS A 228 20.56 -23.35 -5.27
C LYS A 228 19.43 -22.55 -5.94
N LEU A 229 19.75 -21.61 -6.83
CA LEU A 229 18.74 -20.79 -7.54
C LEU A 229 17.78 -21.65 -8.38
N LEU A 230 18.31 -22.64 -9.10
CA LEU A 230 17.51 -23.57 -9.92
C LEU A 230 16.68 -24.53 -9.05
N HIS A 231 17.25 -25.10 -7.99
CA HIS A 231 16.57 -26.01 -7.06
C HIS A 231 15.40 -25.32 -6.34
N HIS A 232 15.60 -24.08 -5.88
CA HIS A 232 14.55 -23.24 -5.29
C HIS A 232 13.60 -22.62 -6.33
N LYS A 233 13.70 -23.01 -7.61
CA LYS A 233 12.84 -22.59 -8.73
C LYS A 233 12.66 -21.08 -8.81
N LYS A 234 13.79 -20.35 -8.71
CA LYS A 234 13.80 -18.90 -8.81
C LYS A 234 13.67 -18.42 -10.24
N ASP A 235 13.07 -17.26 -10.39
CA ASP A 235 13.12 -16.51 -11.64
C ASP A 235 14.52 -15.92 -11.79
N VAL A 236 15.22 -16.36 -12.84
CA VAL A 236 16.64 -16.11 -13.04
C VAL A 236 16.87 -15.43 -14.38
N ILE A 237 17.67 -14.37 -14.34
CA ILE A 237 17.89 -13.45 -15.46
C ILE A 237 19.40 -13.34 -15.66
N ILE A 238 19.92 -13.55 -16.87
CA ILE A 238 21.34 -13.31 -17.12
C ILE A 238 21.56 -11.85 -17.50
N ASN A 239 22.57 -11.21 -16.91
CA ASN A 239 23.06 -9.93 -17.41
C ASN A 239 24.09 -10.16 -18.52
N LEU A 240 23.73 -9.77 -19.74
CA LEU A 240 24.59 -9.78 -20.92
C LEU A 240 25.07 -8.36 -21.20
N THR A 241 26.33 -8.24 -21.62
CA THR A 241 27.01 -6.96 -21.79
C THR A 241 27.29 -6.64 -23.25
N VAL A 242 27.07 -5.38 -23.62
CA VAL A 242 27.38 -4.84 -24.95
C VAL A 242 28.49 -3.80 -24.78
N GLY A 243 29.53 -3.88 -25.62
CA GLY A 243 30.68 -2.99 -25.59
C GLY A 243 31.04 -2.38 -26.94
N GLY A 244 31.96 -1.41 -26.92
CA GLY A 244 32.65 -0.90 -28.09
C GLY A 244 33.47 -1.98 -28.81
N ARG A 245 34.21 -1.59 -29.85
CA ARG A 245 34.98 -2.53 -30.70
C ARG A 245 36.10 -3.24 -29.94
N ASP A 246 36.72 -2.53 -29.01
CA ASP A 246 37.93 -2.92 -28.30
C ASP A 246 37.64 -3.49 -26.90
N ASN A 247 36.36 -3.52 -26.48
CA ASN A 247 35.93 -3.89 -25.13
C ASN A 247 35.75 -5.41 -24.99
N TYR A 248 36.86 -6.15 -25.06
CA TYR A 248 36.91 -7.63 -25.13
C TYR A 248 36.34 -8.36 -23.89
N GLU A 249 36.08 -7.65 -22.78
CA GLU A 249 35.40 -8.19 -21.59
C GLU A 249 33.88 -8.33 -21.79
N THR A 250 33.33 -7.85 -22.91
CA THR A 250 31.88 -7.87 -23.17
C THR A 250 31.39 -9.10 -23.94
N ASP A 251 30.13 -9.46 -23.69
CA ASP A 251 29.50 -10.61 -24.34
C ASP A 251 29.31 -10.38 -25.85
N PHE A 252 29.08 -9.12 -26.25
CA PHE A 252 28.93 -8.64 -27.63
C PHE A 252 29.71 -7.33 -27.86
N THR A 253 30.75 -7.36 -28.69
CA THR A 253 31.53 -6.17 -29.08
C THR A 253 31.01 -5.58 -30.38
N ALA A 254 31.03 -4.25 -30.53
CA ALA A 254 30.64 -3.53 -31.77
C ALA A 254 31.58 -3.77 -32.99
N SER A 255 32.40 -4.82 -32.92
CA SER A 255 33.25 -5.39 -33.97
C SER A 255 32.70 -6.72 -34.53
N MET A 256 31.69 -7.32 -33.90
CA MET A 256 31.01 -8.53 -34.39
C MET A 256 30.10 -8.25 -35.58
N ASP A 257 30.03 -9.18 -36.55
CA ASP A 257 29.04 -9.18 -37.62
C ASP A 257 27.76 -9.93 -37.20
N GLU A 258 26.70 -9.86 -38.03
CA GLU A 258 25.43 -10.54 -37.75
C GLU A 258 25.60 -12.06 -37.56
N LYS A 259 26.57 -12.67 -38.25
CA LYS A 259 26.87 -14.11 -38.11
C LYS A 259 27.47 -14.42 -36.75
N ALA A 260 28.46 -13.65 -36.30
CA ALA A 260 29.08 -13.81 -34.98
C ALA A 260 28.09 -13.55 -33.84
N ILE A 261 27.24 -12.51 -33.95
CA ILE A 261 26.13 -12.28 -33.00
C ILE A 261 25.25 -13.53 -32.91
N ARG A 262 24.82 -14.07 -34.06
CA ARG A 262 23.93 -15.25 -34.12
C ARG A 262 24.56 -16.50 -33.54
N GLU A 263 25.84 -16.75 -33.85
CA GLU A 263 26.58 -17.90 -33.31
C GLU A 263 26.79 -17.76 -31.79
N ARG A 264 27.02 -16.54 -31.28
CA ARG A 264 27.12 -16.22 -29.86
C ARG A 264 25.79 -16.41 -29.11
N VAL A 265 24.69 -15.89 -29.66
CA VAL A 265 23.32 -16.09 -29.11
C VAL A 265 22.91 -17.56 -29.15
N LYS A 266 23.28 -18.30 -30.20
CA LYS A 266 23.02 -19.74 -30.30
C LYS A 266 23.78 -20.54 -29.25
N SER A 267 25.07 -20.24 -28.99
CA SER A 267 25.81 -20.85 -27.87
C SER A 267 25.09 -20.57 -26.56
N PHE A 268 24.86 -19.30 -26.25
CA PHE A 268 24.18 -18.86 -25.03
C PHE A 268 22.83 -19.59 -24.78
N SER A 269 22.06 -19.81 -25.84
CA SER A 269 20.77 -20.53 -25.77
C SER A 269 20.89 -22.04 -25.51
N VAL A 270 22.05 -22.63 -25.79
CA VAL A 270 22.40 -24.03 -25.47
C VAL A 270 23.05 -24.13 -24.09
N ASP A 271 23.86 -23.14 -23.71
CA ASP A 271 24.56 -23.05 -22.44
C ASP A 271 23.60 -22.78 -21.27
N PHE A 272 22.55 -21.98 -21.49
CA PHE A 272 21.56 -21.58 -20.47
C PHE A 272 20.10 -21.85 -20.90
N PRO A 273 19.71 -23.12 -21.18
CA PRO A 273 18.44 -23.46 -21.83
C PRO A 273 17.19 -23.22 -20.96
N THR A 274 17.37 -22.91 -19.67
CA THR A 274 16.30 -22.52 -18.74
C THR A 274 16.07 -21.01 -18.66
N VAL A 275 16.98 -20.19 -19.20
CA VAL A 275 16.93 -18.73 -19.06
C VAL A 275 16.11 -18.13 -20.20
N THR A 276 14.93 -17.60 -19.84
CA THR A 276 13.98 -17.01 -20.81
C THR A 276 14.04 -15.49 -20.88
N THR A 277 14.87 -14.85 -20.05
CA THR A 277 15.01 -13.40 -19.93
C THR A 277 16.47 -13.02 -19.71
N VAL A 278 16.92 -11.94 -20.35
CA VAL A 278 18.23 -11.31 -20.12
C VAL A 278 18.10 -9.80 -19.91
N ILE A 279 18.99 -9.22 -19.11
CA ILE A 279 19.27 -7.78 -19.13
C ILE A 279 20.37 -7.55 -20.18
N LEU A 280 20.23 -6.53 -21.02
CA LEU A 280 21.24 -6.12 -21.99
C LEU A 280 21.84 -4.78 -21.57
N THR A 281 22.97 -4.85 -20.85
CA THR A 281 23.67 -3.69 -20.26
C THR A 281 24.73 -3.15 -21.21
N LYS A 282 24.68 -1.85 -21.55
CA LYS A 282 25.79 -1.17 -22.22
C LYS A 282 26.92 -0.89 -21.23
N LYS A 283 28.17 -1.20 -21.61
CA LYS A 283 29.38 -0.81 -20.88
C LYS A 283 29.85 0.60 -21.26
N ASP A 284 29.67 0.96 -22.53
CA ASP A 284 30.13 2.22 -23.11
C ASP A 284 28.91 3.06 -23.55
N ASN A 285 28.94 4.38 -23.37
CA ASN A 285 27.80 5.25 -23.68
C ASN A 285 27.52 5.39 -25.18
N ASP A 286 28.57 5.35 -26.01
CA ASP A 286 28.52 5.69 -27.44
C ASP A 286 28.24 4.46 -28.35
N ILE A 287 27.72 3.37 -27.79
CA ILE A 287 27.40 2.16 -28.55
C ILE A 287 26.21 2.43 -29.48
N ASN A 288 26.42 2.20 -30.78
CA ASN A 288 25.41 2.37 -31.82
C ASN A 288 24.11 1.61 -31.48
N PRO A 289 22.95 2.29 -31.31
CA PRO A 289 21.67 1.63 -31.01
C PRO A 289 21.26 0.55 -32.01
N ALA A 290 21.66 0.66 -33.28
CA ALA A 290 21.37 -0.37 -34.28
C ALA A 290 22.05 -1.72 -33.96
N PHE A 291 23.25 -1.69 -33.36
CA PHE A 291 23.96 -2.90 -32.93
C PHE A 291 23.30 -3.53 -31.70
N VAL A 292 22.91 -2.71 -30.71
CA VAL A 292 22.15 -3.17 -29.53
C VAL A 292 20.83 -3.82 -29.96
N ASN A 293 20.12 -3.22 -30.93
CA ASN A 293 18.89 -3.76 -31.48
C ASN A 293 19.12 -5.05 -32.29
N ALA A 294 20.22 -5.19 -33.01
CA ALA A 294 20.57 -6.43 -33.72
C ALA A 294 20.77 -7.60 -32.75
N VAL A 295 21.52 -7.38 -31.66
CA VAL A 295 21.71 -8.36 -30.58
C VAL A 295 20.36 -8.73 -29.93
N ALA A 296 19.52 -7.72 -29.64
CA ALA A 296 18.20 -7.96 -29.05
C ALA A 296 17.22 -8.70 -29.98
N ASN A 297 17.27 -8.45 -31.28
CA ASN A 297 16.47 -9.15 -32.29
C ASN A 297 16.88 -10.63 -32.41
N ASP A 298 18.18 -10.92 -32.44
CA ASP A 298 18.66 -12.29 -32.49
C ASP A 298 18.33 -13.06 -31.20
N LEU A 299 18.51 -12.46 -30.02
CA LEU A 299 18.02 -13.03 -28.74
C LEU A 299 16.51 -13.34 -28.80
N SER A 300 15.71 -12.39 -29.31
CA SER A 300 14.26 -12.56 -29.46
C SER A 300 13.89 -13.71 -30.41
N SER A 301 14.71 -14.00 -31.42
CA SER A 301 14.49 -15.13 -32.34
C SER A 301 14.58 -16.50 -31.65
N PHE A 302 15.36 -16.60 -30.57
CA PHE A 302 15.44 -17.77 -29.68
C PHE A 302 14.40 -17.73 -28.54
N LYS A 303 13.43 -16.80 -28.61
CA LYS A 303 12.38 -16.55 -27.60
C LYS A 303 12.89 -16.02 -26.26
N ILE A 304 14.12 -15.52 -26.20
CA ILE A 304 14.68 -14.87 -25.02
C ILE A 304 14.15 -13.44 -24.97
N LYS A 305 13.52 -13.05 -23.86
CA LYS A 305 13.10 -11.67 -23.61
C LYS A 305 14.31 -10.82 -23.26
N VAL A 306 14.35 -9.60 -23.79
CA VAL A 306 15.40 -8.63 -23.48
C VAL A 306 14.80 -7.52 -22.61
N ILE A 307 15.48 -7.20 -21.52
CA ILE A 307 15.28 -5.98 -20.73
C ILE A 307 16.42 -5.05 -21.10
N HIS A 308 16.13 -3.85 -21.59
CA HIS A 308 17.17 -2.87 -21.88
C HIS A 308 17.57 -2.10 -20.62
N ASP A 309 18.83 -1.69 -20.53
CA ASP A 309 19.37 -0.90 -19.40
C ASP A 309 18.52 0.34 -19.05
N ASN A 310 17.99 1.05 -20.04
CA ASN A 310 17.15 2.23 -19.89
C ASN A 310 15.69 1.93 -19.45
N GLU A 311 15.27 0.67 -19.44
CA GLU A 311 13.98 0.23 -18.88
C GLU A 311 14.06 -0.02 -17.37
N LEU A 312 15.28 -0.18 -16.83
CA LEU A 312 15.52 -0.36 -15.41
C LEU A 312 15.38 0.98 -14.68
N ALA A 313 14.38 1.08 -13.82
CA ALA A 313 14.15 2.24 -12.99
C ALA A 313 15.28 2.41 -11.96
N VAL A 314 16.18 3.35 -12.22
CA VAL A 314 17.17 3.85 -11.25
C VAL A 314 16.44 4.41 -10.03
N LEU A 315 16.58 3.76 -8.88
CA LEU A 315 15.92 4.14 -7.62
C LEU A 315 16.79 4.98 -6.68
N TYR A 316 18.07 5.13 -7.00
CA TYR A 316 19.06 5.87 -6.23
C TYR A 316 19.93 6.73 -7.15
N ASN A 317 20.34 7.90 -6.67
CA ASN A 317 21.60 8.51 -7.08
C ASN A 317 22.74 8.03 -6.16
N LYS A 318 24.01 8.26 -6.55
CA LYS A 318 25.19 7.74 -5.82
C LYS A 318 25.22 8.09 -4.33
N ALA A 319 24.75 9.28 -3.93
CA ALA A 319 24.71 9.68 -2.53
C ALA A 319 23.55 9.02 -1.74
N GLU A 320 22.54 8.48 -2.42
CA GLU A 320 21.48 7.68 -1.80
C GLU A 320 21.90 6.21 -1.62
N GLU A 321 22.75 5.67 -2.51
CA GLU A 321 23.29 4.29 -2.38
C GLU A 321 24.16 4.12 -1.12
N GLU A 322 24.92 5.17 -0.77
CA GLU A 322 25.75 5.25 0.45
C GLU A 322 24.96 5.68 1.70
N SER A 323 23.67 5.99 1.58
CA SER A 323 22.85 6.48 2.69
C SER A 323 22.49 5.39 3.70
N LYS A 324 22.58 5.73 5.00
CA LYS A 324 22.08 4.88 6.09
C LYS A 324 20.57 4.65 6.05
N ASP A 325 19.82 5.51 5.36
CA ASP A 325 18.36 5.45 5.24
C ASP A 325 17.91 5.00 3.82
N LYS A 326 18.80 4.36 3.06
CA LYS A 326 18.56 4.05 1.64
C LYS A 326 17.29 3.24 1.38
N PHE A 327 16.87 2.34 2.27
CA PHE A 327 15.64 1.56 2.03
C PHE A 327 14.36 2.40 2.20
N THR A 328 14.33 3.36 3.11
CA THR A 328 13.24 4.35 3.21
C THR A 328 13.21 5.26 1.98
N ILE A 329 14.39 5.67 1.48
CA ILE A 329 14.54 6.43 0.24
C ILE A 329 14.03 5.62 -0.96
N LEU A 330 14.39 4.34 -1.08
CA LEU A 330 13.86 3.40 -2.08
C LEU A 330 12.34 3.25 -1.97
N ALA A 331 11.78 3.17 -0.77
CA ALA A 331 10.33 3.14 -0.59
C ALA A 331 9.66 4.45 -1.02
N GLY A 332 10.30 5.59 -0.82
CA GLY A 332 9.89 6.89 -1.39
C GLY A 332 9.96 6.92 -2.91
N ASN A 333 11.06 6.45 -3.50
CA ASN A 333 11.31 6.47 -4.95
C ASN A 333 10.48 5.43 -5.71
N LEU A 334 10.11 4.30 -5.09
CA LEU A 334 9.10 3.37 -5.61
C LEU A 334 7.69 3.98 -5.59
N LYS A 335 7.32 4.73 -4.54
CA LYS A 335 6.03 5.44 -4.49
C LYS A 335 5.93 6.53 -5.55
N SER A 336 6.96 7.38 -5.67
CA SER A 336 6.95 8.50 -6.63
C SER A 336 6.92 8.01 -8.09
N LYS A 337 7.75 7.02 -8.45
CA LYS A 337 7.74 6.42 -9.80
C LYS A 337 6.49 5.58 -10.06
N GLY A 338 6.00 4.84 -9.07
CA GLY A 338 4.80 4.01 -9.19
C GLY A 338 3.53 4.85 -9.41
N ASN A 339 3.49 6.05 -8.84
CA ASN A 339 2.43 7.01 -9.13
C ASN A 339 2.39 7.49 -10.58
N LEU A 340 3.55 7.57 -11.25
CA LEU A 340 3.66 7.98 -12.66
C LEU A 340 3.46 6.80 -13.63
N SER A 341 4.17 5.69 -13.42
CA SER A 341 4.32 4.62 -14.42
C SER A 341 3.37 3.43 -14.22
N LYS A 342 2.84 3.21 -13.01
CA LYS A 342 2.04 2.03 -12.59
C LYS A 342 2.74 0.67 -12.70
N SER A 343 3.81 0.55 -13.48
CA SER A 343 4.71 -0.60 -13.50
C SER A 343 6.17 -0.16 -13.37
N ILE A 344 6.95 -0.89 -12.57
CA ILE A 344 8.37 -0.62 -12.31
C ILE A 344 9.15 -1.92 -12.46
N VAL A 345 10.23 -1.92 -13.26
CA VAL A 345 11.30 -2.91 -13.17
C VAL A 345 12.52 -2.19 -12.60
N THR A 346 13.23 -2.79 -11.65
CA THR A 346 14.48 -2.24 -11.11
C THR A 346 15.52 -3.33 -10.86
N SER A 347 16.79 -2.95 -10.86
CA SER A 347 17.92 -3.83 -10.57
C SER A 347 18.74 -3.18 -9.46
N ILE A 348 18.88 -3.85 -8.32
CA ILE A 348 19.51 -3.28 -7.11
C ILE A 348 20.53 -4.23 -6.49
N LYS A 349 21.52 -3.64 -5.83
CA LYS A 349 22.32 -4.31 -4.80
C LYS A 349 21.61 -4.23 -3.45
N VAL A 350 21.66 -5.32 -2.69
CA VAL A 350 21.26 -5.36 -1.28
C VAL A 350 22.32 -6.17 -0.54
N ASN A 351 22.88 -5.67 0.55
CA ASN A 351 23.84 -6.44 1.33
C ASN A 351 23.11 -7.47 2.20
N LYS A 352 23.77 -8.58 2.53
CA LYS A 352 23.24 -9.68 3.37
C LYS A 352 22.57 -9.17 4.65
N ASP A 353 23.28 -8.38 5.44
CA ASP A 353 22.80 -7.86 6.74
C ASP A 353 21.70 -6.80 6.60
N GLU A 354 21.58 -6.20 5.41
CA GLU A 354 20.59 -5.16 5.09
C GLU A 354 19.27 -5.74 4.56
N PHE A 355 19.26 -7.00 4.10
CA PHE A 355 18.12 -7.58 3.39
C PHE A 355 16.85 -7.65 4.24
N GLY A 356 16.97 -7.78 5.57
CA GLY A 356 15.82 -7.68 6.48
C GLY A 356 15.12 -6.32 6.38
N ILE A 357 15.90 -5.23 6.49
CA ILE A 357 15.41 -3.84 6.44
C ILE A 357 14.79 -3.55 5.07
N PHE A 358 15.45 -3.97 3.98
CA PHE A 358 14.88 -3.90 2.64
C PHE A 358 13.54 -4.64 2.53
N TYR A 359 13.45 -5.86 3.08
CA TYR A 359 12.25 -6.67 3.01
C TYR A 359 11.08 -6.08 3.82
N ASP A 360 11.36 -5.46 4.96
CA ASP A 360 10.33 -4.80 5.77
C ASP A 360 9.77 -3.55 5.09
N GLU A 361 10.58 -2.80 4.32
CA GLU A 361 10.06 -1.75 3.42
C GLU A 361 9.21 -2.33 2.28
N VAL A 362 9.58 -3.49 1.71
CA VAL A 362 8.73 -4.20 0.74
C VAL A 362 7.39 -4.64 1.38
N LEU A 363 7.39 -5.08 2.64
CA LEU A 363 6.15 -5.39 3.38
C LEU A 363 5.30 -4.13 3.65
N LYS A 364 5.90 -3.01 4.03
CA LYS A 364 5.20 -1.71 4.20
C LYS A 364 4.57 -1.25 2.88
N LEU A 365 5.29 -1.36 1.77
CA LEU A 365 4.77 -1.07 0.42
C LEU A 365 3.61 -2.01 0.02
N LYS A 366 3.70 -3.31 0.34
CA LYS A 366 2.60 -4.27 0.12
C LYS A 366 1.33 -3.90 0.89
N ARG A 367 1.46 -3.48 2.16
CA ARG A 367 0.32 -2.99 2.97
C ARG A 367 -0.37 -1.79 2.32
N LEU A 368 0.41 -0.85 1.77
CA LEU A 368 -0.08 0.29 0.98
C LEU A 368 -0.71 -0.10 -0.38
N GLY A 369 -0.56 -1.37 -0.83
CA GLY A 369 -1.19 -1.92 -2.03
C GLY A 369 -0.24 -2.21 -3.20
N TYR A 370 1.08 -2.01 -3.06
CA TYR A 370 2.07 -2.29 -4.10
C TYR A 370 2.26 -3.81 -4.29
N LYS A 371 2.37 -4.25 -5.54
CA LYS A 371 2.34 -5.68 -5.89
C LYS A 371 3.68 -6.12 -6.47
N PHE A 372 4.46 -6.77 -5.62
CA PHE A 372 5.78 -7.29 -5.96
C PHE A 372 5.66 -8.65 -6.67
N TYR A 373 6.36 -8.79 -7.78
CA TYR A 373 6.40 -9.99 -8.60
C TYR A 373 7.82 -10.22 -9.13
N ASN A 374 8.20 -11.48 -9.31
CA ASN A 374 9.32 -11.83 -10.19
C ASN A 374 9.04 -11.36 -11.63
N PHE A 375 10.07 -11.27 -12.47
CA PHE A 375 9.97 -10.72 -13.82
C PHE A 375 9.07 -11.55 -14.75
N ALA A 376 9.05 -12.88 -14.61
CA ALA A 376 8.15 -13.75 -15.36
C ALA A 376 6.67 -13.42 -15.07
N GLU A 377 6.29 -13.31 -13.80
CA GLU A 377 4.94 -12.93 -13.38
C GLU A 377 4.61 -11.46 -13.68
N PHE A 378 5.56 -10.54 -13.46
CA PHE A 378 5.43 -9.13 -13.82
C PHE A 378 5.10 -8.97 -15.29
N SER A 379 5.90 -9.62 -16.16
CA SER A 379 5.69 -9.63 -17.61
C SER A 379 4.31 -10.14 -18.01
N ALA A 380 3.85 -11.23 -17.38
CA ALA A 380 2.55 -11.82 -17.66
C ALA A 380 1.36 -11.00 -17.12
N ARG A 381 1.60 -10.05 -16.21
CA ARG A 381 0.57 -9.24 -15.54
C ARG A 381 0.56 -7.77 -15.98
N LYS A 382 1.65 -7.25 -16.57
CA LYS A 382 1.88 -5.81 -16.86
C LYS A 382 0.73 -5.15 -17.61
N GLU A 383 0.49 -5.54 -18.87
CA GLU A 383 -0.53 -4.93 -19.73
C GLU A 383 -1.93 -4.97 -19.10
N LYS A 384 -2.27 -6.10 -18.46
CA LYS A 384 -3.56 -6.30 -17.79
C LYS A 384 -3.71 -5.39 -16.56
N PHE A 385 -2.63 -5.15 -15.82
CA PHE A 385 -2.63 -4.23 -14.68
C PHE A 385 -2.73 -2.78 -15.13
N GLU A 386 -1.90 -2.36 -16.09
CA GLU A 386 -1.89 -1.00 -16.63
C GLU A 386 -3.25 -0.62 -17.23
N LYS A 387 -3.85 -1.52 -18.01
CA LYS A 387 -5.21 -1.33 -18.53
C LYS A 387 -6.26 -1.25 -17.41
N ALA A 388 -6.20 -2.11 -16.39
CA ALA A 388 -7.15 -2.09 -15.29
C ALA A 388 -7.07 -0.80 -14.45
N GLU A 389 -5.86 -0.29 -14.19
CA GLU A 389 -5.68 0.99 -13.47
C GLU A 389 -6.10 2.20 -14.32
N LEU A 390 -6.00 2.14 -15.66
CA LEU A 390 -6.57 3.15 -16.55
C LEU A 390 -8.12 3.15 -16.52
N GLU A 391 -8.73 1.97 -16.67
CA GLU A 391 -10.20 1.80 -16.60
C GLU A 391 -10.78 2.24 -15.24
N LYS A 392 -10.03 2.03 -14.14
CA LYS A 392 -10.38 2.55 -12.81
C LYS A 392 -10.33 4.07 -12.76
N GLN A 393 -9.26 4.69 -13.24
CA GLN A 393 -9.09 6.15 -13.23
C GLN A 393 -10.21 6.84 -14.02
N GLU A 394 -10.54 6.34 -15.22
CA GLU A 394 -11.68 6.84 -15.99
C GLU A 394 -13.01 6.76 -15.23
N LYS A 395 -13.29 5.64 -14.55
CA LYS A 395 -14.51 5.46 -13.75
C LYS A 395 -14.58 6.47 -12.60
N ILE A 396 -13.47 6.68 -11.89
CA ILE A 396 -13.37 7.66 -10.81
C ILE A 396 -13.62 9.09 -11.33
N GLU A 397 -13.05 9.44 -12.48
CA GLU A 397 -13.19 10.76 -13.10
C GLU A 397 -14.64 11.02 -13.54
N LYS A 398 -15.26 10.07 -14.25
CA LYS A 398 -16.69 10.11 -14.63
C LYS A 398 -17.60 10.24 -13.40
N LEU A 399 -17.31 9.50 -12.32
CA LEU A 399 -18.03 9.60 -11.04
C LEU A 399 -17.85 10.96 -10.35
N LYS A 400 -16.70 11.64 -10.50
CA LYS A 400 -16.45 12.99 -9.97
C LYS A 400 -17.20 14.04 -10.80
N GLU A 401 -17.13 13.97 -12.13
CA GLU A 401 -17.89 14.86 -13.01
C GLU A 401 -19.38 14.83 -12.70
N ASP A 402 -19.98 13.63 -12.60
CA ASP A 402 -21.43 13.49 -12.40
C ASP A 402 -21.87 13.97 -11.02
N GLN A 403 -21.02 13.87 -10.00
CA GLN A 403 -21.24 14.52 -8.71
C GLN A 403 -21.19 16.05 -8.85
N GLN A 404 -20.25 16.60 -9.60
CA GLN A 404 -20.10 18.04 -9.82
C GLN A 404 -21.25 18.64 -10.68
N LYS A 405 -21.73 17.90 -11.68
CA LYS A 405 -22.95 18.23 -12.47
C LYS A 405 -24.16 18.31 -11.54
N LYS A 406 -24.43 17.25 -10.76
CA LYS A 406 -25.54 17.20 -9.78
C LYS A 406 -25.45 18.31 -8.71
N LEU A 407 -24.24 18.63 -8.23
CA LEU A 407 -24.03 19.74 -7.30
C LEU A 407 -24.36 21.11 -7.92
N THR A 408 -24.07 21.26 -9.21
CA THR A 408 -24.31 22.50 -9.97
C THR A 408 -25.79 22.67 -10.29
N GLU A 409 -26.47 21.62 -10.73
CA GLU A 409 -27.92 21.58 -10.92
C GLU A 409 -28.67 21.90 -9.63
N LYS A 410 -28.28 21.28 -8.50
CA LYS A 410 -28.87 21.57 -7.18
C LYS A 410 -28.71 23.05 -6.81
N LYS A 411 -27.52 23.64 -6.99
CA LYS A 411 -27.29 25.07 -6.75
C LYS A 411 -28.11 25.98 -7.68
N GLN A 412 -28.38 25.56 -8.92
CA GLN A 412 -29.26 26.31 -9.84
C GLN A 412 -30.75 26.21 -9.43
N LEU A 413 -31.20 25.04 -8.99
CA LEU A 413 -32.55 24.83 -8.46
C LEU A 413 -32.78 25.64 -7.17
N GLU A 414 -31.82 25.64 -6.25
CA GLU A 414 -31.86 26.44 -5.02
C GLU A 414 -31.89 27.96 -5.32
N LYS A 415 -31.17 28.44 -6.34
CA LYS A 415 -31.30 29.83 -6.82
C LYS A 415 -32.71 30.12 -7.33
N LYS A 416 -33.23 29.31 -8.26
CA LYS A 416 -34.58 29.48 -8.84
C LYS A 416 -35.70 29.43 -7.78
N GLN A 417 -35.57 28.61 -6.75
CA GLN A 417 -36.51 28.58 -5.62
C GLN A 417 -36.42 29.82 -4.71
N ASN A 418 -35.19 30.32 -4.45
CA ASN A 418 -35.00 31.54 -3.67
C ASN A 418 -35.43 32.81 -4.41
N GLU A 419 -35.38 32.81 -5.74
CA GLU A 419 -35.93 33.87 -6.58
C GLU A 419 -37.47 33.87 -6.54
N LYS A 420 -38.14 32.71 -6.68
CA LYS A 420 -39.61 32.63 -6.48
C LYS A 420 -40.04 33.13 -5.10
N LYS A 421 -39.38 32.69 -4.02
CA LYS A 421 -39.65 33.17 -2.65
C LYS A 421 -39.44 34.68 -2.43
N LYS A 422 -38.74 35.39 -3.33
CA LYS A 422 -38.66 36.87 -3.34
C LYS A 422 -39.77 37.56 -4.13
N VAL A 423 -40.44 36.86 -5.04
CA VAL A 423 -41.61 37.38 -5.78
C VAL A 423 -42.86 37.26 -4.93
N ASP A 424 -43.12 36.06 -4.36
CA ASP A 424 -44.36 35.78 -3.61
C ASP A 424 -44.53 36.70 -2.38
N LYS A 425 -43.42 37.15 -1.78
CA LYS A 425 -43.42 38.05 -0.61
C LYS A 425 -43.63 39.54 -0.93
N LYS A 426 -44.03 39.89 -2.16
CA LYS A 426 -44.31 41.27 -2.59
C LYS A 426 -45.77 41.59 -2.86
N THR A 427 -46.66 40.59 -2.83
CA THR A 427 -48.07 40.75 -3.21
C THR A 427 -49.00 41.04 -2.02
N ASP A 428 -48.71 40.46 -0.85
CA ASP A 428 -49.58 40.53 0.34
C ASP A 428 -49.05 41.46 1.45
N THR A 429 -49.11 42.77 1.24
CA THR A 429 -49.31 43.76 2.33
C THR A 429 -49.63 45.16 1.76
N LYS A 430 -50.92 45.47 1.52
CA LYS A 430 -51.33 46.81 1.10
C LYS A 430 -52.70 47.27 1.62
N LYS A 431 -52.92 47.19 2.94
CA LYS A 431 -53.95 47.97 3.67
C LYS A 431 -53.71 47.93 5.19
N ASN A 432 -53.10 48.97 5.75
CA ASN A 432 -53.76 49.89 6.68
C ASN A 432 -52.83 51.00 7.24
N THR A 433 -53.40 52.20 7.19
CA THR A 433 -53.25 53.43 8.00
C THR A 433 -53.04 53.23 9.51
N ASP A 434 -52.47 54.16 10.31
CA ASP A 434 -51.74 55.44 10.12
C ASP A 434 -51.14 55.91 11.48
N VAL A 435 -50.74 57.19 11.59
CA VAL A 435 -50.50 58.04 12.79
C VAL A 435 -49.02 58.23 13.24
N LYS A 436 -48.74 59.43 13.77
CA LYS A 436 -47.42 60.10 13.87
C LYS A 436 -46.94 60.35 15.30
N LYS A 437 -45.61 60.41 15.50
CA LYS A 437 -44.81 61.47 16.21
C LYS A 437 -43.31 61.16 15.94
N LYS A 438 -42.40 62.07 15.53
CA LYS A 438 -41.93 63.38 16.07
C LYS A 438 -41.30 63.27 17.49
N THR A 439 -40.05 63.67 17.77
CA THR A 439 -38.97 64.28 16.93
C THR A 439 -37.57 64.06 17.58
N ASP A 440 -36.50 64.50 16.89
CA ASP A 440 -35.20 65.07 17.39
C ASP A 440 -33.91 64.21 17.29
N ILE A 441 -32.68 64.75 17.07
CA ILE A 441 -32.20 65.94 16.31
C ILE A 441 -30.69 65.78 15.91
N LYS A 442 -30.28 66.33 14.75
CA LYS A 442 -28.92 66.75 14.25
C LYS A 442 -27.60 65.93 14.51
N LYS A 443 -27.08 65.38 13.40
CA LYS A 443 -25.71 65.49 12.77
C LYS A 443 -24.80 66.70 13.17
N PRO A 444 -23.51 66.83 12.71
CA PRO A 444 -22.63 65.95 11.89
C PRO A 444 -21.27 65.65 12.62
N THR A 445 -19.98 65.74 12.20
CA THR A 445 -19.09 66.01 11.00
C THR A 445 -17.61 65.73 11.46
N GLU A 446 -16.52 65.55 10.69
CA GLU A 446 -16.18 64.92 9.38
C GLU A 446 -14.63 64.88 9.16
N LYS A 447 -14.08 63.85 8.47
CA LYS A 447 -12.71 63.80 7.82
C LYS A 447 -11.48 63.88 8.80
N LYS A 448 -10.21 63.55 8.46
CA LYS A 448 -9.52 63.04 7.24
C LYS A 448 -8.21 62.27 7.61
N ASN A 449 -7.54 61.64 6.63
CA ASN A 449 -6.18 61.04 6.66
C ASN A 449 -5.09 62.07 7.12
N THR A 450 -3.87 61.73 7.59
CA THR A 450 -2.78 60.92 6.95
C THR A 450 -1.65 60.46 7.92
N GLU A 451 -0.77 59.53 7.50
CA GLU A 451 0.56 59.26 8.11
C GLU A 451 1.51 60.49 8.06
N PRO A 452 2.62 60.49 8.84
CA PRO A 452 3.94 60.29 8.20
C PRO A 452 5.02 59.53 9.02
N LYS A 453 6.10 59.08 8.35
CA LYS A 453 7.32 58.45 8.92
C LYS A 453 8.45 59.46 9.24
N LYS A 454 9.24 59.21 10.31
CA LYS A 454 10.74 59.32 10.42
C LYS A 454 11.21 58.90 11.84
N LYS A 455 12.34 58.21 12.05
CA LYS A 455 13.74 58.71 12.31
C LYS A 455 13.82 59.79 13.41
N SER A 456 14.80 59.89 14.32
CA SER A 456 16.09 59.18 14.59
C SER A 456 16.76 59.76 15.86
N ASP A 457 17.77 59.20 16.57
CA ASP A 457 18.38 57.86 16.71
C ASP A 457 19.60 57.95 17.71
N VAL A 458 20.27 56.84 18.04
CA VAL A 458 21.65 56.69 18.61
C VAL A 458 21.91 56.97 20.12
N LYS A 459 22.33 55.93 20.87
CA LYS A 459 23.64 55.79 21.60
C LYS A 459 23.64 54.52 22.49
N LYS A 460 24.48 53.52 22.18
CA LYS A 460 25.87 53.36 22.67
C LYS A 460 26.02 53.32 24.20
N LYS A 461 26.33 52.13 24.72
CA LYS A 461 27.74 51.84 25.01
C LYS A 461 28.11 50.46 24.48
#